data_AF-A0A5N6L5E6-F1
#
_entry.id   AF-A0A5N6L5E6-F1
#
_cell.length_a   1.000
_cell.length_b   1.000
_cell.length_c   1.000
_cell.angle_alpha   90.00
_cell.angle_beta   90.00
_cell.angle_gamma   90.00
#
_symmetry.space_group_name_H-M   'P 1'
#
loop_
_entity.id
_entity.type
_entity.pdbx_description
1 polymer ?
#
loop_
_entity_poly.entity_id
_entity_poly.type
_entity_poly.pdbx_seq_one_letter_code
_entity_poly.pdbx_strand_id
1 'polypeptide(L)' 'MSRLVRFNTRIGFKAVHEVSDSRVGDYGHMLVWGGIGTRMDAIVEELLIKWCTRFKFRN' A
#
# COMPACT_ATOMS: atom_id res chain seq x y z
N MET A 1 -11.86 6.28 4.37
CA MET A 1 -10.88 6.28 3.25
C MET A 1 -10.25 7.65 3.06
N SER A 2 -8.99 7.81 3.46
CA SER A 2 -8.27 9.09 3.46
C SER A 2 -7.75 9.49 2.07
N ARG A 3 -7.43 10.78 1.88
CA ARG A 3 -6.93 11.35 0.60
C ARG A 3 -5.62 10.67 0.13
N LEU A 4 -4.79 10.24 1.08
CA LEU A 4 -3.52 9.55 0.85
C LEU A 4 -3.72 8.16 0.25
N VAL A 5 -4.69 7.39 0.74
CA VAL A 5 -4.99 6.05 0.21
C VAL A 5 -5.43 6.16 -1.25
N ARG A 6 -6.32 7.11 -1.56
CA ARG A 6 -6.78 7.33 -2.94
C ARG A 6 -5.64 7.71 -3.89
N PHE A 7 -4.68 8.50 -3.43
CA PHE A 7 -3.50 8.88 -4.22
C PHE A 7 -2.60 7.67 -4.50
N ASN A 8 -2.24 6.90 -3.47
CA ASN A 8 -1.39 5.73 -3.61
C ASN A 8 -2.06 4.61 -4.43
N THR A 9 -3.38 4.46 -4.33
CA THR A 9 -4.12 3.54 -5.21
C THR A 9 -4.02 3.91 -6.68
N ARG A 10 -4.05 5.21 -7.03
CA ARG A 10 -3.86 5.65 -8.42
C ARG A 10 -2.46 5.34 -8.94
N ILE A 11 -1.46 5.45 -8.08
CA ILE A 11 -0.07 5.11 -8.43
C ILE A 11 0.05 3.61 -8.73
N GLY A 12 -0.61 2.76 -7.95
CA GLY A 12 -0.62 1.31 -8.16
C GLY A 12 -0.53 0.50 -6.87
N PHE A 13 -0.54 1.16 -5.71
CA PHE A 13 -0.55 0.50 -4.42
C PHE A 13 -1.94 -0.04 -4.12
N LYS A 14 -2.02 -1.28 -3.64
CA LYS A 14 -3.25 -1.95 -3.25
C LYS A 14 -3.42 -1.85 -1.74
N ALA A 15 -4.59 -1.44 -1.27
CA ALA A 15 -4.90 -1.45 0.16
C ALA A 15 -5.07 -2.90 0.61
N VAL A 16 -4.22 -3.34 1.55
CA VAL A 16 -4.17 -4.74 2.01
C VAL A 16 -4.91 -4.90 3.33
N HIS A 17 -4.78 -3.93 4.23
CA HIS A 17 -5.40 -4.01 5.55
C HIS A 17 -5.66 -2.62 6.12
N GLU A 18 -6.86 -2.41 6.65
CA GLU A 18 -7.18 -1.21 7.42
C GLU A 18 -6.89 -1.52 8.88
N VAL A 19 -5.74 -1.03 9.38
CA VAL A 19 -5.38 -1.18 10.80
C VAL A 19 -6.32 -0.26 11.57
N SER A 20 -7.29 -0.86 12.25
CA SER A 20 -8.28 -0.14 13.05
C SER A 20 -8.09 -0.55 14.50
N ASP A 21 -8.26 0.38 15.42
CA ASP A 21 -7.98 0.21 16.87
C ASP A 21 -8.93 -0.78 17.59
N SER A 22 -9.55 -1.71 16.86
CA SER A 22 -10.66 -2.57 17.31
C SER A 22 -10.35 -4.07 17.29
N ARG A 23 -9.18 -4.51 16.79
CA ARG A 23 -8.80 -5.93 16.77
C ARG A 23 -7.48 -6.15 17.50
N VAL A 24 -7.44 -7.14 18.39
CA VAL A 24 -6.25 -7.49 19.20
C VAL A 24 -5.01 -7.85 18.33
N GLY A 25 -5.22 -8.29 17.08
CA GLY A 25 -4.14 -8.50 16.11
C GLY A 25 -3.53 -7.23 15.53
N ASP A 26 -4.19 -6.07 15.66
CA ASP A 26 -3.73 -4.79 15.13
C ASP A 26 -2.69 -4.10 16.04
N TYR A 27 -2.55 -4.50 17.31
CA TYR A 27 -1.53 -3.93 18.22
C TYR A 27 -0.09 -4.18 17.74
N GLY A 28 0.20 -5.37 17.20
CA GLY A 28 1.51 -5.67 16.61
C GLY A 28 1.79 -4.83 15.36
N HIS A 29 0.76 -4.55 14.56
CA HIS A 29 0.86 -3.70 13.38
C HIS A 29 0.97 -2.20 13.75
N MET A 30 0.26 -1.74 14.79
CA MET A 30 0.36 -0.37 15.31
C MET A 30 1.75 -0.07 15.90
N LEU A 31 2.40 -1.03 16.55
CA LEU A 31 3.75 -0.86 17.11
C LEU A 31 4.83 -0.67 16.04
N VAL A 32 4.76 -1.42 14.93
CA VAL A 32 5.76 -1.33 13.85
C VAL A 32 5.55 -0.07 12.99
N TRP A 33 4.31 0.46 12.92
CA TRP A 33 3.95 1.53 11.99
C TRP A 33 3.64 2.87 12.69
N GLY A 34 3.52 2.89 14.02
CA GLY A 34 3.37 4.10 14.83
C GLY A 34 1.96 4.69 14.92
N GLY A 35 0.91 3.98 14.49
CA GLY A 35 -0.47 4.45 14.64
C GLY A 35 -1.50 3.83 13.69
N ILE A 36 -2.70 4.40 13.67
CA ILE A 36 -3.84 4.01 12.83
C ILE A 36 -3.56 4.38 11.37
N GLY A 37 -3.69 3.42 10.46
CA GLY A 37 -3.41 3.65 9.04
C GLY A 37 -3.85 2.49 8.14
N THR A 38 -3.92 2.75 6.84
CA THR A 38 -4.19 1.70 5.84
C THR A 38 -2.85 1.16 5.35
N ARG A 39 -2.57 -0.11 5.66
CA ARG A 39 -1.45 -0.83 5.04
C ARG A 39 -1.72 -0.97 3.56
N MET A 40 -0.76 -0.54 2.75
CA MET A 40 -0.82 -0.69 1.30
C MET A 40 0.45 -1.39 0.81
N ASP A 41 0.30 -2.39 -0.05
CA ASP A 41 1.42 -3.08 -0.68
C ASP A 41 1.41 -2.78 -2.19
N ALA A 42 2.58 -2.82 -2.82
CA ALA A 42 2.71 -2.72 -4.26
C ALA A 42 3.82 -3.64 -4.76
N ILE A 43 3.65 -4.17 -5.96
CA ILE A 43 4.70 -4.91 -6.65
C ILE A 43 5.57 -3.89 -7.36
N VAL A 44 6.83 -3.80 -6.94
CA VAL A 44 7.80 -2.82 -7.48
C VAL A 44 7.94 -2.98 -9.00
N GLU A 45 7.97 -4.21 -9.51
CA GLU A 45 8.04 -4.49 -10.94
C GLU A 45 6.84 -3.91 -11.71
N GLU A 46 5.61 -4.11 -11.22
CA GLU A 46 4.41 -3.53 -11.84
C GLU A 46 4.45 -1.99 -11.84
N LEU A 47 4.94 -1.39 -10.75
CA LEU A 47 5.12 0.06 -10.67
C LEU A 47 6.17 0.56 -11.67
N LEU A 48 7.31 -0.12 -11.77
CA LEU A 48 8.37 0.24 -12.69
C LEU A 48 7.93 0.10 -14.15
N ILE A 49 7.18 -0.96 -14.49
CA ILE A 49 6.62 -1.11 -15.84
C ILE A 49 5.59 -0.01 -16.15
N LYS A 50 4.75 0.36 -15.18
CA LYS A 50 3.71 1.37 -15.38
C LYS A 50 4.25 2.80 -15.51
N TRP A 51 5.32 3.14 -14.79
CA TRP A 51 5.79 4.53 -14.67
C TRP A 51 7.16 4.79 -15.29
N CYS A 52 7.99 3.78 -15.53
CA CYS A 52 9.25 3.96 -16.23
C CYS A 52 9.12 3.57 -17.70
N THR A 53 9.51 4.47 -18.60
CA THR A 53 9.54 4.22 -20.05
C THR A 53 10.56 3.16 -20.47
N ARG A 54 11.50 2.82 -19.58
CA ARG A 54 12.59 1.88 -19.82
C ARG A 54 12.20 0.42 -19.59
N PHE A 55 11.24 0.15 -18.70
CA PHE A 55 10.84 -1.22 -18.37
C PHE A 55 9.60 -1.59 -19.18
N LYS A 56 9.63 -2.75 -19.82
CA LYS A 56 8.48 -3.32 -20.54
C LYS A 56 8.27 -4.75 -20.06
N PHE A 57 7.01 -5.20 -20.07
CA PHE A 57 6.72 -6.62 -19.88
C PHE A 57 7.51 -7.42 -20.92
N ARG A 58 8.32 -8.35 -20.43
CA ARG A 58 9.02 -9.30 -21.27
C ARG A 58 8.12 -10.54 -21.34
N ASN A 59 7.50 -10.74 -22.50
CA ASN A 59 6.60 -11.85 -22.78
C ASN A 59 7.36 -13.17 -22.94
#